data_AF-A0A2T2W5Y0-F1
#
_entry.id   AF-A0A2T2W5Y0-F1
#
_cell.length_a   1.000
_cell.length_b   1.000
_cell.length_c   1.000
_cell.angle_alpha   90.00
_cell.angle_beta   90.00
_cell.angle_gamma   90.00
#
_symmetry.space_group_name_H-M   'P 1'
#
loop_
_entity.id
_entity.type
_entity.pdbx_description
1 polymer ?
#
loop_
_entity_poly.entity_id
_entity_poly.type
_entity_poly.pdbx_seq_one_letter_code
_entity_poly.pdbx_strand_id
1 'polypeptide(L)'
;MVATPDVIQTSASHAHPSSAGDSRVAVLLMGYGEVESYEDFANYNEQALNLLTAKFAPVPTWVYPPLAKLLAAFDLHEWSHQHGNFISPHNAIFEAQRAGIEANLKERWGDRVKVFKAFNFCKPFLPEQVLEQVKAEGYDKLLIYPLLVVDSIFTSGIAIEQVNEALAKLSDGTEHWVQGMRYIPSFFDAPDYIDYLASMVEDKIKSHLAVAHLPSQTGIVLMNHGCPHEAKGFTSGIDESQKLYDKVRDKLIYKYPLISVGWLNHDTPLIKWTQPNADLAARNLIDLGATALVFVPIGFATENHETLLDVEHIIEGLRRKHPHVTYVQMPCVNDDPAFLAMAATWADKHIADLLEEDALAINPSLAASQAAAVHSHHGHTHDHHLPGHSHDQGHSHSHDHGHSHGHHH
;
A
#
# COMPACT_ATOMS: atom_id res chain seq x y z
N MET A 1 27.50 -0.53 -71.74
CA MET A 1 26.17 -0.57 -71.11
C MET A 1 26.38 -0.67 -69.61
N VAL A 2 25.69 0.19 -68.89
CA VAL A 2 25.93 0.59 -67.49
C VAL A 2 25.58 -0.55 -66.53
N ALA A 3 26.49 -0.83 -65.59
CA ALA A 3 26.26 -1.73 -64.47
C ALA A 3 25.44 -1.01 -63.39
N THR A 4 24.32 -1.60 -63.00
CA THR A 4 23.52 -1.24 -61.83
C THR A 4 24.04 -2.00 -60.60
N PRO A 5 24.20 -1.37 -59.42
CA PRO A 5 24.55 -2.08 -58.21
C PRO A 5 23.32 -2.70 -57.51
N ASP A 6 23.52 -3.90 -56.97
CA ASP A 6 22.57 -4.66 -56.16
C ASP A 6 22.20 -3.92 -54.87
N VAL A 7 20.90 -3.83 -54.61
CA VAL A 7 20.36 -3.38 -53.32
C VAL A 7 20.31 -4.60 -52.39
N ILE A 8 21.19 -4.61 -51.40
CA ILE A 8 21.12 -5.54 -50.27
C ILE A 8 19.86 -5.20 -49.47
N GLN A 9 18.85 -6.07 -49.55
CA GLN A 9 17.71 -6.06 -48.65
C GLN A 9 18.17 -6.50 -47.25
N THR A 10 18.39 -5.54 -46.36
CA THR A 10 18.44 -5.78 -44.93
C THR A 10 17.05 -6.20 -44.47
N SER A 11 16.89 -7.47 -44.13
CA SER A 11 15.71 -7.98 -43.45
C SER A 11 15.63 -7.38 -42.04
N ALA A 12 14.86 -6.31 -41.89
CA ALA A 12 14.41 -5.87 -40.58
C ALA A 12 13.53 -6.99 -40.00
N SER A 13 13.98 -7.59 -38.91
CA SER A 13 13.19 -8.52 -38.12
C SER A 13 12.03 -7.74 -37.49
N HIS A 14 10.88 -7.75 -38.15
CA HIS A 14 9.63 -7.38 -37.51
C HIS A 14 9.33 -8.41 -36.44
N ALA A 15 9.43 -8.02 -35.18
CA ALA A 15 8.85 -8.76 -34.08
C ALA A 15 7.34 -8.87 -34.37
N HIS A 16 6.86 -10.10 -34.51
CA HIS A 16 5.44 -10.35 -34.66
C HIS A 16 4.71 -9.91 -33.38
N PRO A 17 3.56 -9.21 -33.47
CA PRO A 17 2.71 -9.00 -32.30
C PRO A 17 2.29 -10.38 -31.78
N SER A 18 2.49 -10.62 -30.48
CA SER A 18 2.05 -11.84 -29.81
C SER A 18 0.57 -12.05 -30.13
N SER A 19 0.22 -13.23 -30.61
CA SER A 19 -1.19 -13.58 -30.79
C SER A 19 -1.90 -13.48 -29.43
N ALA A 20 -3.08 -12.88 -29.39
CA ALA A 20 -3.90 -12.64 -28.19
C ALA A 20 -4.20 -13.88 -27.30
N GLY A 21 -3.76 -15.08 -27.69
CA GLY A 21 -3.84 -16.31 -26.90
C GLY A 21 -2.65 -16.56 -25.95
N ASP A 22 -1.57 -15.77 -26.01
CA ASP A 22 -0.31 -16.02 -25.27
C ASP A 22 -0.04 -15.02 -24.13
N SER A 23 -0.93 -14.08 -23.83
CA SER A 23 -0.71 -13.10 -22.76
C SER A 23 -0.68 -13.74 -21.37
N ARG A 24 0.25 -13.26 -20.53
CA ARG A 24 0.55 -13.81 -19.21
C ARG A 24 0.62 -12.70 -18.18
N VAL A 25 0.01 -12.94 -17.02
CA VAL A 25 -0.09 -11.97 -15.93
C VAL A 25 0.98 -12.27 -14.88
N ALA A 26 1.83 -11.28 -14.63
CA ALA A 26 2.68 -11.25 -13.47
C ALA A 26 1.96 -10.55 -12.33
N VAL A 27 1.68 -11.29 -11.25
CA VAL A 27 1.19 -10.71 -10.00
C VAL A 27 2.41 -10.28 -9.20
N LEU A 28 2.63 -8.98 -9.12
CA LEU A 28 3.69 -8.40 -8.31
C LEU A 28 3.17 -8.25 -6.88
N LEU A 29 3.35 -9.28 -6.06
CA LEU A 29 2.96 -9.28 -4.66
C LEU A 29 4.01 -8.48 -3.87
N MET A 30 3.61 -7.31 -3.37
CA MET A 30 4.53 -6.36 -2.74
C MET A 30 4.36 -6.33 -1.22
N GLY A 31 5.49 -6.27 -0.51
CA GLY A 31 5.57 -6.06 0.92
C GLY A 31 6.70 -5.08 1.25
N TYR A 32 6.80 -4.64 2.50
CA TYR A 32 7.88 -3.76 2.92
C TYR A 32 9.24 -4.50 2.83
N GLY A 33 9.28 -5.73 3.36
CA GLY A 33 10.50 -6.52 3.56
C GLY A 33 11.26 -6.00 4.76
N GLU A 34 11.79 -6.88 5.61
CA GLU A 34 12.61 -6.50 6.75
C GLU A 34 14.06 -6.95 6.57
N VAL A 35 14.96 -6.26 7.23
CA VAL A 35 16.40 -6.54 7.13
C VAL A 35 16.75 -7.78 7.94
N GLU A 36 17.31 -8.79 7.27
CA GLU A 36 17.75 -10.05 7.90
C GLU A 36 19.27 -10.08 8.19
N SER A 37 20.02 -9.08 7.69
CA SER A 37 21.48 -9.02 7.82
C SER A 37 21.97 -7.60 8.11
N TYR A 38 22.99 -7.46 8.96
CA TYR A 38 23.57 -6.16 9.30
C TYR A 38 24.05 -5.37 8.07
N GLU A 39 24.60 -6.04 7.06
CA GLU A 39 25.16 -5.41 5.86
C GLU A 39 24.11 -4.63 5.05
N ASP A 40 22.83 -4.97 5.24
CA ASP A 40 21.71 -4.40 4.51
C ASP A 40 21.00 -3.24 5.23
N PHE A 41 21.25 -3.03 6.54
CA PHE A 41 20.60 -1.98 7.33
C PHE A 41 20.85 -0.57 6.78
N ALA A 42 22.07 -0.28 6.34
CA ALA A 42 22.39 1.03 5.79
C ALA A 42 21.60 1.33 4.51
N ASN A 43 21.44 0.34 3.63
CA ASN A 43 20.68 0.47 2.38
C ASN A 43 19.17 0.56 2.63
N TYR A 44 18.66 -0.19 3.62
CA TYR A 44 17.28 -0.14 4.05
C TYR A 44 16.94 1.21 4.67
N ASN A 45 17.75 1.68 5.62
CA ASN A 45 17.57 2.97 6.27
C ASN A 45 17.70 4.13 5.29
N GLU A 46 18.63 4.08 4.34
CA GLU A 46 18.76 5.10 3.32
C GLU A 46 17.50 5.18 2.44
N GLN A 47 16.97 4.04 2.00
CA GLN A 47 15.73 3.99 1.20
C GLN A 47 14.50 4.41 2.01
N ALA A 48 14.32 3.86 3.20
CA ALA A 48 13.22 4.19 4.11
C ALA A 48 13.25 5.68 4.47
N LEU A 49 14.41 6.20 4.88
CA LEU A 49 14.55 7.60 5.24
C LEU A 49 14.35 8.52 4.04
N ASN A 50 14.89 8.20 2.86
CA ASN A 50 14.69 9.02 1.67
C ASN A 50 13.20 9.07 1.28
N LEU A 51 12.53 7.92 1.20
CA LEU A 51 11.14 7.82 0.76
C LEU A 51 10.14 8.38 1.78
N LEU A 52 10.38 8.16 3.08
CA LEU A 52 9.52 8.65 4.15
C LEU A 52 9.78 10.12 4.43
N THR A 53 11.04 10.54 4.55
CA THR A 53 11.39 11.94 4.88
C THR A 53 11.05 12.89 3.74
N ALA A 54 11.22 12.49 2.48
CA ALA A 54 10.80 13.31 1.33
C ALA A 54 9.32 13.70 1.39
N LYS A 55 8.47 12.86 2.01
CA LYS A 55 7.03 13.12 2.20
C LYS A 55 6.75 14.09 3.36
N PHE A 56 7.65 14.19 4.34
CA PHE A 56 7.53 15.11 5.48
C PHE A 56 8.28 16.44 5.30
N ALA A 57 9.40 16.48 4.57
CA ALA A 57 10.19 17.69 4.33
C ALA A 57 11.12 17.54 3.11
N PRO A 58 11.37 18.62 2.34
CA PRO A 58 12.38 18.59 1.29
C PRO A 58 13.79 18.61 1.92
N VAL A 59 14.34 17.44 2.19
CA VAL A 59 15.73 17.29 2.65
C VAL A 59 16.63 17.04 1.44
N PRO A 60 17.77 17.76 1.30
CA PRO A 60 18.69 17.52 0.20
C PRO A 60 19.21 16.07 0.17
N THR A 61 19.22 15.44 -1.00
CA THR A 61 19.53 14.01 -1.15
C THR A 61 20.91 13.61 -0.62
N TRP A 62 21.89 14.52 -0.65
CA TRP A 62 23.24 14.29 -0.11
C TRP A 62 23.29 14.11 1.41
N VAL A 63 22.23 14.49 2.14
CA VAL A 63 22.13 14.34 3.60
C VAL A 63 21.72 12.91 4.00
N TYR A 64 21.03 12.17 3.13
CA TYR A 64 20.53 10.84 3.45
C TYR A 64 21.64 9.80 3.69
N PRO A 65 22.68 9.65 2.85
CA PRO A 65 23.71 8.64 3.07
C PRO A 65 24.47 8.75 4.42
N PRO A 66 24.92 9.95 4.88
CA PRO A 66 25.57 10.05 6.19
C PRO A 66 24.60 9.83 7.36
N LEU A 67 23.34 10.27 7.24
CA LEU A 67 22.32 10.08 8.28
C LEU A 67 21.88 8.61 8.38
N ALA A 68 21.72 7.92 7.24
CA ALA A 68 21.41 6.50 7.18
C ALA A 68 22.50 5.64 7.85
N LYS A 69 23.78 5.98 7.65
CA LYS A 69 24.89 5.29 8.33
C LYS A 69 24.90 5.52 9.84
N LEU A 70 24.51 6.71 10.29
CA LEU A 70 24.39 7.03 11.71
C LEU A 70 23.23 6.22 12.34
N LEU A 71 22.06 6.21 11.70
CA LEU A 71 20.90 5.42 12.12
C LEU A 71 21.23 3.92 12.16
N ALA A 72 21.88 3.40 11.10
CA ALA A 72 22.31 2.00 11.06
C ALA A 72 23.27 1.62 12.22
N ALA A 73 24.04 2.57 12.76
CA ALA A 73 24.89 2.34 13.93
C ALA A 73 24.08 2.28 15.24
N PHE A 74 23.01 3.08 15.35
CA PHE A 74 22.06 2.98 16.48
C PHE A 74 21.25 1.69 16.41
N ASP A 75 20.71 1.37 15.24
CA ASP A 75 19.95 0.13 15.02
C ASP A 75 20.81 -1.10 15.26
N LEU A 76 22.11 -1.07 14.92
CA LEU A 76 23.03 -2.15 15.28
C LEU A 76 23.15 -2.33 16.79
N HIS A 77 23.18 -1.24 17.55
CA HIS A 77 23.27 -1.30 19.01
C HIS A 77 22.00 -1.93 19.60
N GLU A 78 20.82 -1.52 19.13
CA GLU A 78 19.55 -2.12 19.53
C GLU A 78 19.46 -3.60 19.11
N TRP A 79 19.75 -3.90 17.85
CA TRP A 79 19.72 -5.25 17.29
C TRP A 79 20.63 -6.22 18.04
N SER A 80 21.89 -5.82 18.30
CA SER A 80 22.89 -6.71 18.93
C SER A 80 22.74 -6.80 20.45
N HIS A 81 22.49 -5.70 21.15
CA HIS A 81 22.54 -5.65 22.61
C HIS A 81 21.17 -5.70 23.29
N GLN A 82 20.11 -5.22 22.63
CA GLN A 82 18.75 -5.20 23.22
C GLN A 82 17.90 -6.38 22.73
N HIS A 83 18.04 -6.78 21.47
CA HIS A 83 17.23 -7.85 20.86
C HIS A 83 18.00 -9.15 20.59
N GLY A 84 19.27 -9.24 20.99
CA GLY A 84 20.04 -10.48 20.93
C GLY A 84 20.25 -11.03 19.51
N ASN A 85 20.39 -10.14 18.52
CA ASN A 85 20.43 -10.45 17.08
C ASN A 85 19.12 -11.07 16.56
N PHE A 86 17.97 -10.60 17.07
CA PHE A 86 16.66 -11.00 16.57
C PHE A 86 16.57 -10.80 15.05
N ILE A 87 16.18 -11.84 14.33
CA ILE A 87 15.90 -11.79 12.90
C ILE A 87 14.40 -11.94 12.75
N SER A 88 13.76 -10.95 12.15
CA SER A 88 12.32 -11.00 11.96
C SER A 88 11.91 -12.15 11.03
N PRO A 89 10.83 -12.88 11.35
CA PRO A 89 10.30 -13.91 10.47
C PRO A 89 9.56 -13.34 9.25
N HIS A 90 9.44 -12.00 9.13
CA HIS A 90 8.65 -11.32 8.11
C HIS A 90 8.90 -11.85 6.69
N ASN A 91 10.16 -11.86 6.25
CA ASN A 91 10.49 -12.24 4.88
C ASN A 91 10.16 -13.72 4.58
N ALA A 92 10.34 -14.60 5.56
CA ALA A 92 10.02 -16.02 5.44
C ALA A 92 8.50 -16.25 5.37
N ILE A 93 7.73 -15.57 6.23
CA ILE A 93 6.26 -15.64 6.20
C ILE A 93 5.73 -15.02 4.91
N PHE A 94 6.29 -13.90 4.45
CA PHE A 94 5.89 -13.28 3.19
C PHE A 94 6.16 -14.18 1.98
N GLU A 95 7.25 -14.95 1.99
CA GLU A 95 7.48 -15.98 0.96
C GLU A 95 6.45 -17.10 1.04
N ALA A 96 6.07 -17.55 2.23
CA ALA A 96 5.01 -18.54 2.41
C ALA A 96 3.66 -18.00 1.91
N GLN A 97 3.34 -16.74 2.19
CA GLN A 97 2.17 -16.05 1.67
C GLN A 97 2.19 -16.00 0.14
N ARG A 98 3.30 -15.57 -0.47
CA ARG A 98 3.49 -15.56 -1.92
C ARG A 98 3.26 -16.95 -2.53
N ALA A 99 3.88 -17.98 -1.95
CA ALA A 99 3.78 -19.35 -2.45
C ALA A 99 2.36 -19.91 -2.35
N GLY A 100 1.64 -19.68 -1.24
CA GLY A 100 0.28 -20.17 -1.08
C GLY A 100 -0.75 -19.39 -1.90
N ILE A 101 -0.59 -18.06 -2.06
CA ILE A 101 -1.40 -17.28 -3.01
C ILE A 101 -1.18 -17.78 -4.43
N GLU A 102 0.09 -18.03 -4.82
CA GLU A 102 0.41 -18.59 -6.14
C GLU A 102 -0.23 -19.95 -6.37
N ALA A 103 -0.22 -20.84 -5.37
CA ALA A 103 -0.84 -22.15 -5.47
C ALA A 103 -2.35 -22.05 -5.77
N ASN A 104 -3.06 -21.19 -5.03
CA ASN A 104 -4.49 -20.92 -5.25
C ASN A 104 -4.75 -20.32 -6.64
N LEU A 105 -3.93 -19.36 -7.07
CA LEU A 105 -4.08 -18.74 -8.40
C LEU A 105 -3.77 -19.72 -9.54
N LYS A 106 -2.78 -20.59 -9.39
CA LYS A 106 -2.43 -21.61 -10.39
C LYS A 106 -3.52 -22.65 -10.58
N GLU A 107 -4.24 -23.02 -9.51
CA GLU A 107 -5.39 -23.92 -9.61
C GLU A 107 -6.46 -23.38 -10.59
N ARG A 108 -6.63 -22.06 -10.63
CA ARG A 108 -7.63 -21.41 -11.47
C ARG A 108 -7.11 -20.97 -12.84
N TRP A 109 -5.90 -20.43 -12.90
CA TRP A 109 -5.37 -19.75 -14.09
C TRP A 109 -4.25 -20.49 -14.81
N GLY A 110 -3.71 -21.56 -14.21
CA GLY A 110 -2.59 -22.33 -14.73
C GLY A 110 -1.31 -21.51 -14.90
N ASP A 111 -0.48 -21.87 -15.87
CA ASP A 111 0.84 -21.25 -16.12
C ASP A 111 0.77 -19.85 -16.75
N ARG A 112 -0.45 -19.34 -16.99
CA ARG A 112 -0.67 -17.96 -17.46
C ARG A 112 -0.44 -16.92 -16.36
N VAL A 113 -0.41 -17.35 -15.10
CA VAL A 113 -0.23 -16.47 -13.93
C VAL A 113 0.93 -16.95 -13.09
N LYS A 114 1.76 -16.01 -12.62
CA LYS A 114 2.81 -16.26 -11.63
C LYS A 114 2.88 -15.12 -10.64
N VAL A 115 3.18 -15.45 -9.39
CA VAL A 115 3.31 -14.46 -8.31
C VAL A 115 4.78 -14.20 -8.05
N PHE A 116 5.19 -12.95 -8.29
CA PHE A 116 6.52 -12.44 -8.04
C PHE A 116 6.52 -11.68 -6.72
N LYS A 117 7.43 -12.05 -5.83
CA LYS A 117 7.69 -11.28 -4.60
C LYS A 117 8.50 -10.04 -4.96
N ALA A 118 8.03 -8.89 -4.51
CA ALA A 118 8.80 -7.65 -4.50
C ALA A 118 8.76 -6.99 -3.12
N PHE A 119 9.89 -6.43 -2.71
CA PHE A 119 10.01 -5.65 -1.50
C PHE A 119 10.30 -4.21 -1.81
N ASN A 120 9.72 -3.32 -1.01
CA ASN A 120 9.97 -1.89 -1.16
C ASN A 120 11.40 -1.49 -0.75
N PHE A 121 12.03 -2.21 0.19
CA PHE A 121 13.31 -1.78 0.77
C PHE A 121 14.42 -2.85 0.74
N CYS A 122 14.06 -4.12 0.50
CA CYS A 122 14.98 -5.24 0.64
C CYS A 122 15.41 -5.83 -0.72
N LYS A 123 16.72 -5.80 -0.97
CA LYS A 123 17.35 -6.57 -2.07
C LYS A 123 17.33 -8.07 -1.75
N PRO A 124 17.36 -8.97 -2.77
CA PRO A 124 17.40 -8.70 -4.22
C PRO A 124 16.00 -8.54 -4.86
N PHE A 125 14.98 -8.18 -4.09
CA PHE A 125 13.58 -8.15 -4.54
C PHE A 125 13.03 -6.73 -4.77
N LEU A 126 13.89 -5.74 -5.05
CA LEU A 126 13.40 -4.41 -5.38
C LEU A 126 12.61 -4.42 -6.70
N PRO A 127 11.61 -3.53 -6.89
CA PRO A 127 10.78 -3.52 -8.09
C PRO A 127 11.58 -3.49 -9.41
N GLU A 128 12.70 -2.77 -9.46
CA GLU A 128 13.58 -2.74 -10.64
C GLU A 128 14.16 -4.13 -10.98
N GLN A 129 14.56 -4.89 -9.97
CA GLN A 129 15.17 -6.22 -10.16
C GLN A 129 14.10 -7.26 -10.52
N VAL A 130 12.94 -7.17 -9.88
CA VAL A 130 11.83 -8.10 -10.12
C VAL A 130 11.23 -7.87 -11.50
N LEU A 131 11.08 -6.62 -11.95
CA LEU A 131 10.53 -6.33 -13.28
C LEU A 131 11.46 -6.74 -14.43
N GLU A 132 12.79 -6.72 -14.22
CA GLU A 132 13.74 -7.34 -15.16
C GLU A 132 13.46 -8.84 -15.32
N GLN A 133 13.24 -9.56 -14.21
CA GLN A 133 12.88 -10.98 -14.23
C GLN A 133 11.52 -11.20 -14.90
N VAL A 134 10.51 -10.40 -14.56
CA VAL A 134 9.16 -10.50 -15.15
C VAL A 134 9.23 -10.36 -16.68
N LYS A 135 9.96 -9.36 -17.18
CA LYS A 135 10.18 -9.15 -18.62
C LYS A 135 10.92 -10.33 -19.26
N ALA A 136 11.98 -10.82 -18.61
CA ALA A 136 12.77 -11.94 -19.14
C ALA A 136 11.99 -13.26 -19.20
N GLU A 137 11.04 -13.48 -18.28
CA GLU A 137 10.17 -14.65 -18.28
C GLU A 137 8.96 -14.54 -19.22
N GLY A 138 8.81 -13.41 -19.94
CA GLY A 138 7.80 -13.23 -20.97
C GLY A 138 6.38 -13.03 -20.45
N TYR A 139 6.23 -12.48 -19.25
CA TYR A 139 4.94 -11.89 -18.85
C TYR A 139 4.82 -10.53 -19.52
N ASP A 140 3.59 -10.12 -19.87
CA ASP A 140 3.31 -8.88 -20.61
C ASP A 140 2.17 -8.06 -19.95
N LYS A 141 1.50 -8.62 -18.95
CA LYS A 141 0.48 -7.95 -18.14
C LYS A 141 0.92 -7.91 -16.67
N LEU A 142 0.70 -6.79 -16.00
CA LEU A 142 1.14 -6.58 -14.62
C LEU A 142 -0.06 -6.35 -13.68
N LEU A 143 -0.16 -7.16 -12.63
CA LEU A 143 -1.05 -6.90 -11.51
C LEU A 143 -0.21 -6.48 -10.30
N ILE A 144 -0.21 -5.19 -10.00
CA ILE A 144 0.47 -4.65 -8.82
C ILE A 144 -0.42 -4.93 -7.62
N TYR A 145 0.10 -5.75 -6.69
CA TYR A 145 -0.67 -6.21 -5.54
C TYR A 145 0.14 -6.03 -4.25
N PRO A 146 0.14 -4.83 -3.66
CA PRO A 146 0.66 -4.65 -2.32
C PRO A 146 -0.23 -5.38 -1.33
N LEU A 147 0.33 -6.31 -0.55
CA LEU A 147 -0.41 -7.05 0.45
C LEU A 147 -0.60 -6.18 1.71
N LEU A 148 -1.38 -5.11 1.55
CA LEU A 148 -1.57 -4.07 2.55
C LEU A 148 -2.95 -4.16 3.18
N VAL A 149 -3.00 -4.25 4.51
CA VAL A 149 -4.27 -4.16 5.22
C VAL A 149 -4.88 -2.77 5.04
N VAL A 150 -4.07 -1.70 5.13
CA VAL A 150 -4.51 -0.30 5.00
C VAL A 150 -3.65 0.48 4.01
N ASP A 151 -4.27 1.43 3.31
CA ASP A 151 -3.69 2.22 2.24
C ASP A 151 -3.14 3.55 2.77
N SER A 152 -1.92 3.87 2.36
CA SER A 152 -1.25 5.11 2.74
C SER A 152 -0.27 5.56 1.68
N ILE A 153 -0.05 6.87 1.58
CA ILE A 153 1.04 7.38 0.74
C ILE A 153 2.40 6.81 1.18
N PHE A 154 2.54 6.40 2.44
CA PHE A 154 3.75 5.80 3.00
C PHE A 154 3.84 4.29 2.76
N THR A 155 2.81 3.65 2.22
CA THR A 155 2.80 2.22 1.89
C THR A 155 2.59 2.03 0.39
N SER A 156 1.33 2.01 -0.06
CA SER A 156 0.97 1.87 -1.48
C SER A 156 1.54 2.96 -2.37
N GLY A 157 1.59 4.19 -1.86
CA GLY A 157 2.19 5.31 -2.59
C GLY A 157 3.65 5.03 -2.95
N ILE A 158 4.42 4.44 -2.03
CA ILE A 158 5.80 4.02 -2.28
C ILE A 158 5.85 2.86 -3.27
N ALA A 159 4.98 1.86 -3.11
CA ALA A 159 4.92 0.71 -4.01
C ALA A 159 4.68 1.13 -5.47
N ILE A 160 3.69 2.00 -5.71
CA ILE A 160 3.39 2.52 -7.05
C ILE A 160 4.52 3.41 -7.58
N GLU A 161 5.08 4.28 -6.75
CA GLU A 161 6.21 5.14 -7.12
C GLU A 161 7.39 4.30 -7.63
N GLN A 162 7.81 3.29 -6.88
CA GLN A 162 8.94 2.44 -7.25
C GLN A 162 8.66 1.57 -8.48
N VAL A 163 7.44 1.06 -8.65
CA VAL A 163 7.06 0.32 -9.86
C VAL A 163 7.11 1.23 -11.08
N ASN A 164 6.55 2.44 -10.99
CA ASN A 164 6.56 3.40 -12.10
C ASN A 164 7.98 3.81 -12.48
N GLU A 165 8.85 4.07 -11.50
CA GLU A 165 10.26 4.37 -11.75
C GLU A 165 10.99 3.21 -12.44
N ALA A 166 10.78 1.99 -11.96
CA ALA A 166 11.37 0.80 -12.56
C ALA A 166 10.90 0.57 -14.00
N LEU A 167 9.60 0.73 -14.27
CA LEU A 167 9.04 0.64 -15.62
C LEU A 167 9.61 1.72 -16.55
N ALA A 168 9.76 2.95 -16.07
CA ALA A 168 10.37 4.04 -16.84
C ALA A 168 11.82 3.74 -17.22
N LYS A 169 12.61 3.12 -16.33
CA LYS A 169 13.99 2.68 -16.63
C LYS A 169 14.05 1.54 -17.65
N LEU A 170 13.05 0.65 -17.65
CA LEU A 170 12.99 -0.53 -18.54
C LEU A 170 12.37 -0.25 -19.92
N SER A 171 11.86 0.96 -20.13
CA SER A 171 11.34 1.44 -21.40
C SER A 171 12.49 1.73 -22.37
N ASP A 172 12.39 1.23 -23.61
CA ASP A 172 13.38 1.50 -24.67
C ASP A 172 13.12 2.80 -25.45
N GLY A 173 12.13 3.59 -25.01
CA GLY A 173 11.77 4.88 -25.61
C GLY A 173 10.85 4.78 -26.83
N THR A 174 10.60 3.59 -27.36
CA THR A 174 9.73 3.38 -28.53
C THR A 174 8.45 2.64 -28.18
N GLU A 175 8.52 1.54 -27.44
CA GLU A 175 7.34 0.76 -27.04
C GLU A 175 7.53 0.19 -25.63
N HIS A 176 6.45 0.19 -24.85
CA HIS A 176 6.46 -0.41 -23.53
C HIS A 176 6.08 -1.90 -23.60
N TRP A 177 6.86 -2.79 -22.99
CA TRP A 177 6.60 -4.24 -23.03
C TRP A 177 5.36 -4.65 -22.24
N VAL A 178 4.99 -3.88 -21.21
CA VAL A 178 3.74 -4.08 -20.47
C VAL A 178 2.57 -3.60 -21.31
N GLN A 179 1.66 -4.50 -21.64
CA GLN A 179 0.48 -4.30 -22.50
C GLN A 179 -0.83 -4.11 -21.72
N GLY A 180 -0.77 -4.16 -20.38
CA GLY A 180 -1.91 -3.99 -19.50
C GLY A 180 -1.47 -4.03 -18.04
N MET A 181 -2.06 -3.17 -17.22
CA MET A 181 -1.67 -3.00 -15.83
C MET A 181 -2.88 -2.73 -14.97
N ARG A 182 -2.97 -3.42 -13.83
CA ARG A 182 -3.98 -3.19 -12.80
C ARG A 182 -3.34 -3.13 -11.42
N TYR A 183 -4.10 -2.58 -10.49
CA TYR A 183 -3.70 -2.38 -9.10
C TYR A 183 -4.79 -2.90 -8.17
N ILE A 184 -4.41 -3.65 -7.13
CA ILE A 184 -5.30 -4.02 -6.03
C ILE A 184 -4.99 -3.09 -4.84
N PRO A 185 -5.98 -2.34 -4.32
CA PRO A 185 -5.79 -1.49 -3.16
C PRO A 185 -5.71 -2.31 -1.87
N SER A 186 -5.64 -1.60 -0.74
CA SER A 186 -5.75 -2.23 0.58
C SER A 186 -7.05 -3.02 0.74
N PHE A 187 -7.04 -4.00 1.65
CA PHE A 187 -8.19 -4.87 1.92
C PHE A 187 -8.86 -4.60 3.28
N PHE A 188 -8.75 -3.37 3.80
CA PHE A 188 -9.28 -2.98 5.12
C PHE A 188 -10.80 -3.18 5.26
N ASP A 189 -11.54 -3.15 4.14
CA ASP A 189 -12.98 -3.30 4.09
C ASP A 189 -13.47 -4.62 3.49
N ALA A 190 -12.55 -5.55 3.20
CA ALA A 190 -12.86 -6.88 2.68
C ALA A 190 -13.73 -7.67 3.68
N PRO A 191 -15.02 -7.97 3.37
CA PRO A 191 -15.94 -8.54 4.35
C PRO A 191 -15.52 -9.91 4.88
N ASP A 192 -14.95 -10.75 4.01
CA ASP A 192 -14.41 -12.08 4.33
C ASP A 192 -13.24 -11.98 5.31
N TYR A 193 -12.31 -11.04 5.11
CA TYR A 193 -11.21 -10.79 6.03
C TYR A 193 -11.68 -10.29 7.40
N ILE A 194 -12.65 -9.37 7.44
CA ILE A 194 -13.22 -8.83 8.69
C ILE A 194 -13.90 -9.94 9.50
N ASP A 195 -14.71 -10.77 8.82
CA ASP A 195 -15.37 -11.92 9.44
C ASP A 195 -14.35 -12.93 9.96
N TYR A 196 -13.28 -13.16 9.19
CA TYR A 196 -12.20 -14.05 9.61
C TYR A 196 -11.46 -13.53 10.85
N LEU A 197 -11.04 -12.26 10.86
CA LEU A 197 -10.40 -11.64 12.01
C LEU A 197 -11.26 -11.74 13.27
N ALA A 198 -12.56 -11.43 13.16
CA ALA A 198 -13.47 -11.55 14.29
C ALA A 198 -13.52 -13.00 14.82
N SER A 199 -13.60 -13.99 13.93
CA SER A 199 -13.60 -15.41 14.31
C SER A 199 -12.30 -15.83 15.02
N MET A 200 -11.13 -15.39 14.52
CA MET A 200 -9.83 -15.67 15.15
C MET A 200 -9.75 -15.10 16.57
N VAL A 201 -10.29 -13.89 16.78
CA VAL A 201 -10.34 -13.25 18.10
C VAL A 201 -11.23 -14.05 19.04
N GLU A 202 -12.42 -14.44 18.59
CA GLU A 202 -13.34 -15.24 19.40
C GLU A 202 -12.74 -16.60 19.78
N ASP A 203 -12.09 -17.28 18.84
CA ASP A 203 -11.44 -18.57 19.08
C ASP A 203 -10.25 -18.45 20.04
N LYS A 204 -9.45 -17.38 19.93
CA LYS A 204 -8.37 -17.12 20.88
C LYS A 204 -8.92 -16.88 22.29
N ILE A 205 -9.94 -16.03 22.44
CA ILE A 205 -10.56 -15.75 23.74
C ILE A 205 -11.16 -17.04 24.33
N LYS A 206 -11.87 -17.82 23.53
CA LYS A 206 -12.48 -19.08 23.95
C LYS A 206 -11.45 -20.09 24.45
N SER A 207 -10.31 -20.20 23.76
CA SER A 207 -9.26 -21.17 24.07
C SER A 207 -8.36 -20.77 25.25
N HIS A 208 -8.13 -19.47 25.46
CA HIS A 208 -7.14 -19.00 26.45
C HIS A 208 -7.74 -18.29 27.67
N LEU A 209 -8.89 -17.64 27.53
CA LEU A 209 -9.42 -16.71 28.56
C LEU A 209 -10.77 -17.13 29.13
N ALA A 210 -11.63 -17.77 28.34
CA ALA A 210 -13.01 -18.07 28.74
C ALA A 210 -13.12 -19.03 29.94
N VAL A 211 -12.04 -19.74 30.30
CA VAL A 211 -11.99 -20.59 31.50
C VAL A 211 -11.95 -19.79 32.81
N ALA A 212 -11.44 -18.55 32.78
CA ALA A 212 -11.16 -17.76 33.97
C ALA A 212 -11.78 -16.35 33.95
N HIS A 213 -12.22 -15.87 32.78
CA HIS A 213 -12.68 -14.49 32.60
C HIS A 213 -14.04 -14.44 31.90
N LEU A 214 -14.94 -13.59 32.41
CA LEU A 214 -16.21 -13.29 31.75
C LEU A 214 -15.97 -12.46 30.47
N PRO A 215 -16.84 -12.55 29.45
CA PRO A 215 -16.75 -11.68 28.28
C PRO A 215 -16.74 -10.19 28.63
N SER A 216 -17.51 -9.78 29.65
CA SER A 216 -17.53 -8.38 30.13
C SER A 216 -16.25 -7.91 30.83
N GLN A 217 -15.37 -8.84 31.20
CA GLN A 217 -14.08 -8.56 31.86
C GLN A 217 -12.89 -8.84 30.93
N THR A 218 -13.15 -9.20 29.67
CA THR A 218 -12.13 -9.43 28.65
C THR A 218 -12.00 -8.18 27.80
N GLY A 219 -10.87 -7.47 27.95
CA GLY A 219 -10.53 -6.33 27.12
C GLY A 219 -9.87 -6.76 25.81
N ILE A 220 -10.22 -6.11 24.71
CA ILE A 220 -9.65 -6.35 23.39
C ILE A 220 -9.01 -5.06 22.90
N VAL A 221 -7.69 -5.11 22.66
CA VAL A 221 -6.93 -4.02 22.03
C VAL A 221 -6.73 -4.40 20.58
N LEU A 222 -7.50 -3.75 19.69
CA LEU A 222 -7.39 -3.92 18.25
C LEU A 222 -6.30 -2.96 17.73
N MET A 223 -5.15 -3.50 17.38
CA MET A 223 -3.94 -2.75 17.10
C MET A 223 -3.75 -2.43 15.62
N ASN A 224 -3.47 -1.16 15.34
CA ASN A 224 -3.05 -0.67 14.02
C ASN A 224 -1.66 -0.03 14.12
N HIS A 225 -0.96 0.08 12.99
CA HIS A 225 0.28 0.85 12.93
C HIS A 225 0.00 2.32 13.21
N GLY A 226 0.81 2.94 14.06
CA GLY A 226 0.70 4.35 14.44
C GLY A 226 0.95 5.27 13.26
N CYS A 227 0.19 6.35 13.16
CA CYS A 227 0.37 7.35 12.09
C CYS A 227 0.64 8.72 12.68
N PRO A 228 1.51 9.54 12.07
CA PRO A 228 1.63 10.95 12.42
C PRO A 228 0.29 11.65 12.18
N HIS A 229 -0.23 12.33 13.19
CA HIS A 229 -1.51 13.04 13.10
C HIS A 229 -1.43 14.24 12.14
N GLU A 230 -0.27 14.89 12.06
CA GLU A 230 -0.01 16.07 11.23
C GLU A 230 0.70 15.68 9.90
N ALA A 231 0.13 14.75 9.13
CA ALA A 231 0.72 14.21 7.90
C ALA A 231 0.48 15.06 6.63
N LYS A 232 0.45 16.40 6.73
CA LYS A 232 0.24 17.34 5.59
C LYS A 232 -0.95 17.00 4.67
N GLY A 233 -2.03 16.44 5.22
CA GLY A 233 -3.22 16.04 4.47
C GLY A 233 -3.27 14.58 4.02
N PHE A 234 -2.22 13.79 4.26
CA PHE A 234 -2.21 12.35 3.99
C PHE A 234 -2.81 11.56 5.17
N THR A 235 -4.16 11.55 5.24
CA THR A 235 -4.90 10.90 6.34
C THR A 235 -5.39 9.48 6.03
N SER A 236 -5.21 8.99 4.79
CA SER A 236 -5.80 7.71 4.35
C SER A 236 -5.45 6.53 5.27
N GLY A 237 -4.20 6.45 5.74
CA GLY A 237 -3.77 5.41 6.68
C GLY A 237 -4.51 5.46 8.02
N ILE A 238 -4.80 6.67 8.54
CA ILE A 238 -5.60 6.85 9.76
C ILE A 238 -7.06 6.49 9.49
N ASP A 239 -7.61 7.00 8.40
CA ASP A 239 -9.02 6.85 8.05
C ASP A 239 -9.39 5.38 7.79
N GLU A 240 -8.57 4.65 7.05
CA GLU A 240 -8.77 3.22 6.79
C GLU A 240 -8.55 2.36 8.04
N SER A 241 -7.50 2.64 8.82
CA SER A 241 -7.26 1.95 10.10
C SER A 241 -8.42 2.12 11.07
N GLN A 242 -9.00 3.32 11.15
CA GLN A 242 -10.17 3.59 11.98
C GLN A 242 -11.40 2.83 11.48
N LYS A 243 -11.65 2.82 10.16
CA LYS A 243 -12.76 2.04 9.57
C LYS A 243 -12.60 0.54 9.78
N LEU A 244 -11.39 0.00 9.63
CA LEU A 244 -11.08 -1.40 9.92
C LEU A 244 -11.39 -1.74 11.39
N TYR A 245 -10.91 -0.90 12.31
CA TYR A 245 -11.21 -1.03 13.73
C TYR A 245 -12.72 -1.06 13.98
N ASP A 246 -13.48 -0.10 13.44
CA ASP A 246 -14.92 -0.01 13.65
C ASP A 246 -15.64 -1.27 13.10
N LYS A 247 -15.25 -1.74 11.91
CA LYS A 247 -15.81 -2.95 11.29
C LYS A 247 -15.55 -4.22 12.10
N VAL A 248 -14.33 -4.42 12.60
CA VAL A 248 -13.99 -5.58 13.45
C VAL A 248 -14.65 -5.45 14.82
N ARG A 249 -14.65 -4.27 15.41
CA ARG A 249 -15.33 -3.98 16.68
C ARG A 249 -16.82 -4.28 16.60
N ASP A 250 -17.51 -3.87 15.54
CA ASP A 250 -18.95 -4.09 15.38
C ASP A 250 -19.33 -5.58 15.40
N LYS A 251 -18.43 -6.47 14.96
CA LYS A 251 -18.61 -7.93 15.03
C LYS A 251 -18.48 -8.47 16.46
N LEU A 252 -17.65 -7.83 17.30
CA LEU A 252 -17.26 -8.34 18.62
C LEU A 252 -18.01 -7.68 19.79
N ILE A 253 -18.45 -6.42 19.63
CA ILE A 253 -18.86 -5.54 20.73
C ILE A 253 -20.10 -6.03 21.50
N TYR A 254 -20.99 -6.76 20.84
CA TYR A 254 -22.19 -7.32 21.50
C TYR A 254 -21.87 -8.39 22.54
N LYS A 255 -20.70 -9.02 22.44
CA LYS A 255 -20.23 -10.06 23.36
C LYS A 255 -19.13 -9.55 24.29
N TYR A 256 -18.23 -8.73 23.76
CA TYR A 256 -17.11 -8.15 24.50
C TYR A 256 -17.26 -6.62 24.52
N PRO A 257 -17.78 -6.02 25.61
CA PRO A 257 -18.05 -4.59 25.66
C PRO A 257 -16.78 -3.72 25.85
N LEU A 258 -15.66 -4.33 26.25
CA LEU A 258 -14.40 -3.65 26.51
C LEU A 258 -13.48 -3.77 25.29
N ILE A 259 -13.64 -2.87 24.32
CA ILE A 259 -12.82 -2.86 23.09
C ILE A 259 -12.27 -1.45 22.88
N SER A 260 -10.98 -1.35 22.58
CA SER A 260 -10.32 -0.11 22.20
C SER A 260 -9.46 -0.31 20.96
N VAL A 261 -9.38 0.72 20.13
CA VAL A 261 -8.28 0.85 19.18
C VAL A 261 -6.99 1.05 19.97
N GLY A 262 -5.88 0.50 19.49
CA GLY A 262 -4.54 0.76 20.02
C GLY A 262 -3.57 1.06 18.89
N TRP A 263 -2.86 2.18 18.96
CA TRP A 263 -1.88 2.51 17.93
C TRP A 263 -0.47 2.09 18.37
N LEU A 264 0.22 1.31 17.54
CA LEU A 264 1.64 0.99 17.69
C LEU A 264 2.46 2.17 17.16
N ASN A 265 2.77 3.12 18.03
CA ASN A 265 3.47 4.34 17.67
C ASN A 265 4.98 4.18 17.87
N HIS A 266 5.75 4.78 16.98
CA HIS A 266 7.20 4.89 17.11
C HIS A 266 7.59 5.96 18.14
N ASP A 267 8.68 5.74 18.88
CA ASP A 267 9.21 6.70 19.87
C ASP A 267 10.06 7.78 19.19
N THR A 268 9.42 8.63 18.40
CA THR A 268 10.07 9.77 17.73
C THR A 268 9.70 11.07 18.43
N PRO A 269 10.67 11.77 19.05
CA PRO A 269 10.43 13.07 19.65
C PRO A 269 9.81 14.05 18.65
N LEU A 270 8.92 14.93 19.15
CA LEU A 270 8.29 16.03 18.40
C LEU A 270 7.20 15.61 17.38
N ILE A 271 6.97 14.32 17.15
CA ILE A 271 5.87 13.84 16.30
C ILE A 271 4.64 13.57 17.17
N LYS A 272 3.51 14.19 16.82
CA LYS A 272 2.22 13.86 17.43
C LYS A 272 1.64 12.65 16.72
N TRP A 273 1.65 11.52 17.40
CA TRP A 273 1.10 10.28 16.89
C TRP A 273 -0.38 10.10 17.24
N THR A 274 -1.04 9.22 16.50
CA THR A 274 -2.38 8.70 16.78
C THR A 274 -2.54 8.22 18.22
N GLN A 275 -3.74 8.42 18.79
CA GLN A 275 -4.06 8.07 20.18
C GLN A 275 -5.43 7.34 20.26
N PRO A 276 -5.65 6.50 21.29
CA PRO A 276 -4.68 6.10 22.32
C PRO A 276 -3.62 5.14 21.78
N ASN A 277 -2.36 5.31 22.18
CA ASN A 277 -1.36 4.26 21.90
C ASN A 277 -1.75 2.94 22.59
N ALA A 278 -1.21 1.80 22.14
CA ALA A 278 -1.63 0.48 22.61
C ALA A 278 -1.49 0.29 24.14
N ASP A 279 -0.45 0.86 24.77
CA ASP A 279 -0.28 0.87 26.23
C ASP A 279 -1.38 1.68 26.95
N LEU A 280 -1.71 2.88 26.46
CA LEU A 280 -2.79 3.70 27.03
C LEU A 280 -4.16 3.04 26.82
N ALA A 281 -4.40 2.46 25.65
CA ALA A 281 -5.62 1.71 25.34
C ALA A 281 -5.81 0.57 26.35
N ALA A 282 -4.77 -0.24 26.57
CA ALA A 282 -4.76 -1.32 27.55
C ALA A 282 -5.04 -0.83 28.98
N ARG A 283 -4.37 0.25 29.42
CA ARG A 283 -4.60 0.85 30.75
C ARG A 283 -6.04 1.32 30.93
N ASN A 284 -6.61 2.00 29.93
CA ASN A 284 -8.00 2.43 29.96
C ASN A 284 -8.96 1.24 30.12
N LEU A 285 -8.70 0.12 29.44
CA LEU A 285 -9.53 -1.09 29.58
C LEU A 285 -9.39 -1.73 30.97
N ILE A 286 -8.19 -1.73 31.56
CA ILE A 286 -7.96 -2.19 32.94
C ILE A 286 -8.74 -1.32 33.93
N ASP A 287 -8.69 0.01 33.78
CA ASP A 287 -9.43 0.95 34.63
C ASP A 287 -10.95 0.78 34.54
N LEU A 288 -11.44 0.32 33.38
CA LEU A 288 -12.85 -0.04 33.15
C LEU A 288 -13.23 -1.43 33.71
N GLY A 289 -12.27 -2.18 34.27
CA GLY A 289 -12.51 -3.47 34.93
C GLY A 289 -12.09 -4.71 34.13
N ALA A 290 -11.28 -4.56 33.08
CA ALA A 290 -10.71 -5.72 32.39
C ALA A 290 -9.78 -6.50 33.33
N THR A 291 -9.99 -7.82 33.39
CA THR A 291 -9.14 -8.77 34.14
C THR A 291 -8.30 -9.64 33.21
N ALA A 292 -8.60 -9.61 31.91
CA ALA A 292 -7.76 -10.15 30.85
C ALA A 292 -7.74 -9.18 29.68
N LEU A 293 -6.62 -9.14 28.96
CA LEU A 293 -6.43 -8.36 27.74
C LEU A 293 -5.96 -9.26 26.60
N VAL A 294 -6.55 -9.08 25.42
CA VAL A 294 -6.08 -9.64 24.15
C VAL A 294 -5.59 -8.51 23.25
N PHE A 295 -4.35 -8.62 22.78
CA PHE A 295 -3.73 -7.72 21.82
C PHE A 295 -3.82 -8.35 20.44
N VAL A 296 -4.50 -7.67 19.50
CA VAL A 296 -4.83 -8.21 18.18
C VAL A 296 -4.23 -7.30 17.09
N PRO A 297 -3.21 -7.72 16.34
CA PRO A 297 -2.54 -6.88 15.34
C PRO A 297 -3.36 -6.77 14.04
N ILE A 298 -4.56 -6.16 14.09
CA ILE A 298 -5.47 -6.09 12.94
C ILE A 298 -4.92 -5.31 11.75
N GLY A 299 -4.06 -4.33 11.98
CA GLY A 299 -3.42 -3.53 10.92
C GLY A 299 -2.26 -4.22 10.21
N PHE A 300 -1.96 -5.47 10.55
CA PHE A 300 -0.81 -6.23 10.04
C PHE A 300 -1.26 -7.61 9.53
N ALA A 301 -0.79 -7.97 8.34
CA ALA A 301 -1.05 -9.29 7.77
C ALA A 301 0.10 -10.28 7.99
N THR A 302 1.30 -9.79 8.28
CA THR A 302 2.53 -10.57 8.35
C THR A 302 3.26 -10.14 9.61
N GLU A 303 3.70 -11.09 10.44
CA GLU A 303 4.54 -10.78 11.60
C GLU A 303 5.76 -9.96 11.17
N ASN A 304 6.14 -9.01 12.02
CA ASN A 304 7.27 -8.13 11.81
C ASN A 304 7.91 -7.77 13.18
N HIS A 305 8.89 -6.87 13.18
CA HIS A 305 9.52 -6.43 14.42
C HIS A 305 8.51 -5.85 15.41
N GLU A 306 7.63 -4.96 14.97
CA GLU A 306 6.66 -4.24 15.81
C GLU A 306 5.66 -5.20 16.46
N THR A 307 5.09 -6.11 15.67
CA THR A 307 4.05 -7.04 16.13
C THR A 307 4.59 -8.05 17.13
N LEU A 308 5.90 -8.33 17.11
CA LEU A 308 6.55 -9.27 18.02
C LEU A 308 7.17 -8.57 19.22
N LEU A 309 8.10 -7.65 19.00
CA LEU A 309 8.95 -7.08 20.04
C LEU A 309 8.28 -5.91 20.75
N ASP A 310 7.66 -4.98 20.02
CA ASP A 310 7.02 -3.80 20.64
C ASP A 310 5.79 -4.22 21.44
N VAL A 311 4.99 -5.14 20.89
CA VAL A 311 3.81 -5.68 21.58
C VAL A 311 4.24 -6.45 22.84
N GLU A 312 5.26 -7.30 22.77
CA GLU A 312 5.76 -8.00 23.97
C GLU A 312 6.29 -7.00 25.00
N HIS A 313 7.04 -5.98 24.57
CA HIS A 313 7.54 -4.93 25.46
C HIS A 313 6.41 -4.18 26.18
N ILE A 314 5.35 -3.82 25.46
CA ILE A 314 4.14 -3.20 26.02
C ILE A 314 3.50 -4.14 27.04
N ILE A 315 3.30 -5.41 26.69
CA ILE A 315 2.69 -6.42 27.56
C ILE A 315 3.54 -6.62 28.83
N GLU A 316 4.86 -6.72 28.73
CA GLU A 316 5.76 -6.83 29.89
C GLU A 316 5.72 -5.60 30.79
N GLY A 317 5.64 -4.40 30.19
CA GLY A 317 5.45 -3.13 30.91
C GLY A 317 4.16 -3.11 31.72
N LEU A 318 3.05 -3.55 31.11
CA LEU A 318 1.75 -3.66 31.75
C LEU A 318 1.74 -4.75 32.83
N ARG A 319 2.30 -5.93 32.55
CA ARG A 319 2.38 -7.07 33.47
C ARG A 319 3.12 -6.72 34.77
N ARG A 320 4.17 -5.90 34.69
CA ARG A 320 4.89 -5.39 35.88
C ARG A 320 4.02 -4.48 36.76
N LYS A 321 3.14 -3.67 36.16
CA LYS A 321 2.26 -2.73 36.86
C LYS A 321 0.95 -3.36 37.34
N HIS A 322 0.42 -4.31 36.57
CA HIS A 322 -0.86 -5.00 36.80
C HIS A 322 -0.67 -6.52 36.70
N PRO A 323 0.02 -7.16 37.66
CA PRO A 323 0.37 -8.58 37.62
C PRO A 323 -0.82 -9.54 37.79
N HIS A 324 -1.99 -9.02 38.13
CA HIS A 324 -3.24 -9.79 38.31
C HIS A 324 -4.08 -9.87 37.03
N VAL A 325 -3.67 -9.18 35.97
CA VAL A 325 -4.34 -9.23 34.66
C VAL A 325 -3.69 -10.31 33.81
N THR A 326 -4.50 -11.08 33.09
CA THR A 326 -4.03 -12.05 32.10
C THR A 326 -3.79 -11.36 30.76
N TYR A 327 -2.66 -11.61 30.10
CA TYR A 327 -2.30 -10.99 28.82
C TYR A 327 -2.14 -12.05 27.74
N VAL A 328 -2.77 -11.83 26.58
CA VAL A 328 -2.66 -12.69 25.42
C VAL A 328 -2.32 -11.84 24.20
N GLN A 329 -1.25 -12.21 23.51
CA GLN A 329 -0.91 -11.68 22.19
C GLN A 329 -1.44 -12.64 21.12
N MET A 330 -2.14 -12.10 20.13
CA MET A 330 -2.51 -12.85 18.93
C MET A 330 -1.46 -12.67 17.85
N PRO A 331 -1.19 -13.72 17.05
CA PRO A 331 -0.36 -13.55 15.87
C PRO A 331 -1.09 -12.73 14.81
N CYS A 332 -0.33 -12.21 13.85
CA CYS A 332 -0.89 -11.79 12.56
C CYS A 332 -1.54 -12.98 11.83
N VAL A 333 -2.28 -12.70 10.74
CA VAL A 333 -2.90 -13.75 9.94
C VAL A 333 -1.87 -14.63 9.20
N ASN A 334 -0.69 -14.08 8.89
CA ASN A 334 0.46 -14.79 8.33
C ASN A 334 0.12 -15.63 7.10
N ASP A 335 0.58 -16.87 7.05
CA ASP A 335 0.39 -17.84 5.98
C ASP A 335 -0.81 -18.76 6.23
N ASP A 336 -1.81 -18.29 6.98
CA ASP A 336 -3.04 -19.04 7.22
C ASP A 336 -3.74 -19.41 5.89
N PRO A 337 -4.05 -20.69 5.63
CA PRO A 337 -4.61 -21.12 4.35
C PRO A 337 -5.91 -20.39 3.95
N ALA A 338 -6.76 -20.01 4.91
CA ALA A 338 -7.99 -19.28 4.61
C ALA A 338 -7.67 -17.86 4.12
N PHE A 339 -6.68 -17.20 4.72
CA PHE A 339 -6.21 -15.89 4.26
C PHE A 339 -5.56 -15.96 2.88
N LEU A 340 -4.73 -16.98 2.61
CA LEU A 340 -4.10 -17.13 1.29
C LEU A 340 -5.14 -17.36 0.18
N ALA A 341 -6.20 -18.11 0.48
CA ALA A 341 -7.32 -18.30 -0.44
C ALA A 341 -8.12 -17.00 -0.67
N MET A 342 -8.37 -16.21 0.38
CA MET A 342 -9.02 -14.89 0.26
C MET A 342 -8.18 -13.94 -0.60
N ALA A 343 -6.89 -13.79 -0.30
CA ALA A 343 -5.98 -12.93 -1.05
C ALA A 343 -5.88 -13.33 -2.53
N ALA A 344 -5.84 -14.63 -2.84
CA ALA A 344 -5.91 -15.10 -4.22
C ALA A 344 -7.25 -14.74 -4.89
N THR A 345 -8.36 -14.91 -4.17
CA THR A 345 -9.71 -14.59 -4.68
C THR A 345 -9.87 -13.11 -5.02
N TRP A 346 -9.29 -12.20 -4.22
CA TRP A 346 -9.33 -10.76 -4.51
C TRP A 346 -8.64 -10.40 -5.83
N ALA A 347 -7.64 -11.18 -6.25
CA ALA A 347 -6.95 -10.98 -7.53
C ALA A 347 -7.71 -11.52 -8.75
N ASP A 348 -8.66 -12.46 -8.57
CA ASP A 348 -9.29 -13.18 -9.69
C ASP A 348 -9.92 -12.27 -10.73
N LYS A 349 -10.70 -11.27 -10.29
CA LYS A 349 -11.35 -10.35 -11.22
C LYS A 349 -10.32 -9.52 -12.00
N HIS A 350 -9.26 -9.08 -11.34
CA HIS A 350 -8.24 -8.26 -11.98
C HIS A 350 -7.43 -9.07 -13.00
N ILE A 351 -7.14 -10.33 -12.70
CA ILE A 351 -6.47 -11.27 -13.62
C ILE A 351 -7.37 -11.55 -14.83
N ALA A 352 -8.65 -11.84 -14.60
CA ALA A 352 -9.62 -12.07 -15.68
C ALA A 352 -9.66 -10.88 -16.63
N ASP A 353 -9.84 -9.67 -16.09
CA ASP A 353 -9.92 -8.46 -16.89
C ASP A 353 -8.59 -8.21 -17.66
N LEU A 354 -7.42 -8.44 -17.05
CA LEU A 354 -6.11 -8.28 -17.73
C LEU A 354 -5.92 -9.25 -18.90
N LEU A 355 -6.46 -10.47 -18.79
CA LEU A 355 -6.40 -11.48 -19.84
C LEU A 355 -7.43 -11.25 -20.96
N GLU A 356 -8.52 -10.54 -20.66
CA GLU A 356 -9.53 -10.14 -21.65
C GLU A 356 -9.17 -8.82 -22.37
N GLU A 357 -8.31 -7.98 -21.78
CA GLU A 357 -7.85 -6.72 -22.38
C GLU A 357 -7.01 -6.96 -23.63
N ASP A 358 -7.53 -6.52 -24.79
CA ASP A 358 -6.77 -6.42 -26.04
C ASP A 358 -5.48 -5.60 -25.83
N ALA A 359 -4.40 -6.01 -26.50
CA ALA A 359 -3.09 -5.37 -26.38
C ALA A 359 -3.16 -3.87 -26.75
N LEU A 360 -3.06 -2.98 -25.77
CA LEU A 360 -2.84 -1.56 -25.99
C LEU A 360 -1.35 -1.35 -26.21
N ALA A 361 -0.95 -1.00 -27.44
CA ALA A 361 0.42 -0.55 -27.69
C ALA A 361 0.63 0.81 -27.00
N ILE A 362 1.34 0.81 -25.86
CA ILE A 362 1.73 2.04 -25.17
C ILE A 362 3.01 2.56 -25.82
N ASN A 363 2.86 3.61 -26.63
CA ASN A 363 3.98 4.33 -27.24
C ASN A 363 4.13 5.72 -26.59
N PRO A 364 5.11 5.92 -25.69
CA PRO A 364 5.33 7.18 -24.99
C PRO A 364 5.58 8.37 -25.93
N SER A 365 6.16 8.14 -27.12
CA SER A 365 6.42 9.20 -28.09
C SER A 365 5.13 9.74 -28.74
N LEU A 366 4.07 8.94 -28.81
CA LEU A 366 2.76 9.38 -29.30
C LEU A 366 2.03 10.26 -28.29
N ALA A 367 2.27 10.12 -26.98
CA ALA A 367 1.60 10.91 -25.94
C ALA A 367 1.87 12.42 -26.10
N ALA A 368 3.12 12.81 -26.40
CA ALA A 368 3.48 14.20 -26.65
C ALA A 368 2.80 14.74 -27.92
N SER A 369 2.70 13.92 -28.98
CA SER A 369 2.04 14.31 -30.22
C SER A 369 0.51 14.44 -30.08
N GLN A 370 -0.13 13.58 -29.30
CA GLN A 370 -1.56 13.63 -29.01
C GLN A 370 -1.90 14.81 -28.09
N ALA A 371 -1.09 15.07 -27.05
CA ALA A 371 -1.26 16.25 -26.20
C ALA A 371 -1.11 17.56 -26.99
N ALA A 372 -0.13 17.63 -27.91
CA ALA A 372 0.04 18.77 -28.80
C ALA A 372 -1.14 18.93 -29.80
N ALA A 373 -1.69 17.83 -30.30
CA ALA A 373 -2.86 17.85 -31.18
C ALA A 373 -4.11 18.41 -30.48
N VAL A 374 -4.33 18.08 -29.21
CA VAL A 374 -5.44 18.64 -28.40
C VAL A 374 -5.29 20.16 -28.20
N HIS A 375 -4.07 20.67 -28.03
CA HIS A 375 -3.82 22.12 -27.94
C HIS A 375 -3.99 22.84 -29.29
N SER A 376 -3.81 22.15 -30.41
CA SER A 376 -3.93 22.76 -31.75
C SER A 376 -5.38 23.00 -32.21
N HIS A 377 -6.36 22.33 -31.60
CA HIS A 377 -7.78 22.45 -31.94
C HIS A 377 -8.54 23.60 -31.25
N HIS A 378 -7.89 24.39 -30.39
CA HIS A 378 -8.50 25.59 -29.77
C HIS A 378 -8.13 26.93 -30.45
N GLY A 379 -7.43 26.90 -31.58
CA GLY A 379 -7.15 28.09 -32.39
C GLY A 379 -8.29 28.46 -33.33
N HIS A 380 -9.45 28.87 -32.82
CA HIS A 380 -10.46 29.50 -33.68
C HIS A 380 -10.03 30.92 -34.06
N THR A 381 -9.88 31.08 -35.37
CA THR A 381 -9.68 32.29 -36.16
C THR A 381 -10.59 33.45 -35.74
N HIS A 382 -10.01 34.54 -35.25
CA HIS A 382 -10.63 35.87 -35.28
C HIS A 382 -10.08 36.62 -36.50
N ASP A 383 -10.74 36.48 -37.64
CA ASP A 383 -10.54 37.38 -38.77
C ASP A 383 -11.44 38.62 -38.59
N HIS A 384 -10.78 39.78 -38.53
CA HIS A 384 -11.40 41.09 -38.52
C HIS A 384 -11.87 41.49 -39.92
N HIS A 385 -13.09 42.01 -40.05
CA HIS A 385 -13.40 43.00 -41.08
C HIS A 385 -14.53 43.95 -40.65
N LEU A 386 -14.18 45.22 -40.44
CA LEU A 386 -15.07 46.40 -40.55
C LEU A 386 -15.15 46.82 -42.02
N PRO A 387 -16.27 47.41 -42.49
CA PRO A 387 -16.32 48.89 -42.57
C PRO A 387 -17.71 49.57 -42.42
N GLY A 388 -17.73 50.74 -41.75
CA GLY A 388 -18.29 52.00 -42.28
C GLY A 388 -19.80 52.34 -42.21
N HIS A 389 -20.08 53.49 -41.55
CA HIS A 389 -21.19 54.46 -41.77
C HIS A 389 -22.64 54.04 -41.41
N SER A 390 -23.60 54.87 -40.97
CA SER A 390 -23.77 56.21 -40.37
C SER A 390 -25.30 56.44 -40.22
N HIS A 391 -25.75 57.28 -39.27
CA HIS A 391 -27.11 57.89 -39.14
C HIS A 391 -28.29 56.97 -38.69
N ASP A 392 -29.31 57.36 -37.92
CA ASP A 392 -29.76 58.58 -37.23
C ASP A 392 -31.05 58.21 -36.43
N GLN A 393 -31.49 59.06 -35.49
CA GLN A 393 -32.78 59.06 -34.75
C GLN A 393 -33.01 57.87 -33.78
N GLY A 394 -33.52 58.01 -32.56
CA GLY A 394 -34.30 59.04 -31.91
C GLY A 394 -35.20 58.35 -30.88
N HIS A 395 -35.55 59.06 -29.81
CA HIS A 395 -36.60 58.81 -28.82
C HIS A 395 -36.22 58.37 -27.40
N SER A 396 -36.85 59.15 -26.52
CA SER A 396 -36.82 59.32 -25.08
C SER A 396 -37.64 58.27 -24.31
N HIS A 397 -37.52 58.39 -22.98
CA HIS A 397 -38.45 58.03 -21.88
C HIS A 397 -37.89 56.90 -21.00
N SER A 398 -37.44 57.09 -19.74
CA SER A 398 -37.94 57.80 -18.54
C SER A 398 -38.40 56.79 -17.49
N HIS A 399 -37.81 56.89 -16.28
CA HIS A 399 -38.28 56.37 -14.97
C HIS A 399 -38.43 54.83 -14.85
N ASP A 400 -38.26 54.15 -13.72
CA ASP A 400 -38.36 54.56 -12.32
C ASP A 400 -37.68 53.52 -11.40
N HIS A 401 -37.54 53.91 -10.14
CA HIS A 401 -36.94 53.25 -8.98
C HIS A 401 -37.50 51.86 -8.59
N GLY A 402 -36.73 51.11 -7.79
CA GLY A 402 -37.27 50.00 -6.99
C GLY A 402 -36.23 49.17 -6.23
N HIS A 403 -35.94 49.58 -5.00
CA HIS A 403 -35.22 48.81 -3.97
C HIS A 403 -35.94 47.49 -3.62
N SER A 404 -35.19 46.48 -3.14
CA SER A 404 -35.33 45.94 -1.77
C SER A 404 -34.73 44.54 -1.61
N HIS A 405 -34.06 44.38 -0.47
CA HIS A 405 -33.56 43.16 0.17
C HIS A 405 -34.64 42.10 0.45
N GLY A 406 -34.17 40.87 0.69
CA GLY A 406 -34.91 39.82 1.38
C GLY A 406 -34.03 38.62 1.73
N HIS A 407 -33.43 38.65 2.93
CA HIS A 407 -32.89 37.50 3.65
C HIS A 407 -34.02 36.59 4.18
N HIS A 408 -33.61 35.43 4.70
CA HIS A 408 -34.32 34.41 5.50
C HIS A 408 -34.86 33.22 4.68
N HIS A 409 -34.64 31.96 5.08
CA HIS A 409 -34.24 31.41 6.37
C HIS A 409 -33.49 30.09 6.21
#